data_AF-A0AAE3FW14-F1
#
_entry.id   AF-A0AAE3FW14-F1
#
_cell.length_a   1.000
_cell.length_b   1.000
_cell.length_c   1.000
_cell.angle_alpha   90.00
_cell.angle_beta   90.00
_cell.angle_gamma   90.00
#
_symmetry.space_group_name_H-M   'P 1'
#
loop_
_entity.id
_entity.type
_entity.pdbx_description
1 polymer ?
#
loop_
_entity_poly.entity_id
_entity_poly.type
_entity_poly.pdbx_seq_one_letter_code
_entity_poly.pdbx_strand_id
1 'polypeptide(L)'
;MSEDGEQQKNFQAPDNPDVSDLLTKLDTLKETVDSPTEKRKVEQTIALVERMPGSKAFTKRISKYTTRDVAQSFVGSVVFALPLLVEDGVFEIAAWFVNFTLFSVPIFLFLNILFILMMAAGLLYYADFRDVQITKPIFGFIPRRYLGVLLVSFCTATAMLLMWGRLAADDPSQAEQFARITVIWAAAALGAALGDIIPGESGGTDINDIL
;
A
#
# COMPACT_ATOMS: atom_id res chain seq x y z
N MET A 1 40.68 18.35 -44.76
CA MET A 1 39.43 17.69 -45.16
C MET A 1 39.07 16.79 -44.00
N SER A 2 38.35 17.34 -43.03
CA SER A 2 38.16 16.75 -41.70
C SER A 2 36.81 16.04 -41.66
N GLU A 3 36.85 14.74 -41.39
CA GLU A 3 35.69 13.93 -41.04
C GLU A 3 35.42 14.13 -39.54
N ASP A 4 34.34 14.82 -39.19
CA ASP A 4 33.77 14.75 -37.85
C ASP A 4 32.32 14.27 -37.99
N GLY A 5 32.14 12.96 -37.77
CA GLY A 5 30.84 12.32 -37.72
C GLY A 5 30.10 12.72 -36.46
N GLU A 6 29.08 13.55 -36.61
CA GLU A 6 28.11 13.81 -35.55
C GLU A 6 27.40 12.50 -35.18
N GLN A 7 27.80 11.94 -34.03
CA GLN A 7 27.07 10.87 -33.37
C GLN A 7 25.70 11.42 -32.93
N GLN A 8 24.67 11.17 -33.75
CA GLN A 8 23.27 11.25 -33.33
C GLN A 8 23.06 10.27 -32.17
N LYS A 9 23.15 10.77 -30.93
CA LYS A 9 22.70 10.03 -29.75
C LYS A 9 21.19 9.82 -29.88
N ASN A 10 20.83 8.59 -30.19
CA ASN A 10 19.48 8.07 -30.26
C ASN A 10 18.72 8.45 -28.97
N PHE A 11 17.83 9.45 -29.05
CA PHE A 11 17.02 9.89 -27.93
C PHE A 11 15.86 8.93 -27.79
N GLN A 12 16.09 7.82 -27.09
CA GLN A 12 15.04 6.86 -26.78
C GLN A 12 14.08 7.53 -25.79
N ALA A 13 12.88 7.89 -26.25
CA ALA A 13 11.82 8.36 -25.36
C ALA A 13 11.45 7.23 -24.39
N PRO A 14 11.43 7.48 -23.06
CA PRO A 14 10.99 6.46 -22.10
C PRO A 14 9.48 6.20 -22.27
N ASP A 15 9.07 4.95 -22.07
CA ASP A 15 7.70 4.43 -22.30
C ASP A 15 6.60 5.05 -21.42
N ASN A 16 6.92 6.03 -20.56
CA ASN A 16 5.94 6.84 -19.84
C ASN A 16 6.54 8.21 -19.44
N PRO A 17 6.31 9.31 -20.18
CA PRO A 17 6.88 10.60 -19.86
C PRO A 17 6.19 11.25 -18.65
N ASP A 18 6.84 11.20 -17.47
CA ASP A 18 6.42 11.96 -16.29
C ASP A 18 6.86 13.43 -16.39
N VAL A 19 5.95 14.35 -16.07
CA VAL A 19 6.23 15.79 -15.98
C VAL A 19 7.27 16.07 -14.90
N SER A 20 7.30 15.27 -13.83
CA SER A 20 8.35 15.37 -12.79
C SER A 20 9.73 15.09 -13.36
N ASP A 21 9.88 14.06 -14.19
CA ASP A 21 11.15 13.71 -14.82
C ASP A 21 11.62 14.79 -15.80
N LEU A 22 10.66 15.42 -16.51
CA LEU A 22 10.94 16.56 -17.39
C LEU A 22 11.41 17.78 -16.59
N LEU A 23 10.78 18.09 -15.46
CA LEU A 23 11.19 19.20 -14.59
C LEU A 23 12.58 18.94 -13.97
N THR A 24 12.85 17.73 -13.47
CA THR A 24 14.17 17.36 -12.95
C THR A 24 15.27 17.46 -14.02
N LYS A 25 14.98 17.04 -15.25
CA LYS A 25 15.92 17.19 -16.37
C LYS A 25 16.16 18.65 -16.73
N LEU A 26 15.13 19.50 -16.68
CA LEU A 26 15.26 20.94 -16.92
C LEU A 26 16.06 21.65 -15.81
N ASP A 27 15.89 21.25 -14.55
CA ASP A 27 16.70 21.76 -13.43
C ASP A 27 18.17 21.34 -13.55
N THR A 28 18.42 20.08 -13.92
CA THR A 28 19.79 19.60 -14.19
C THR A 28 20.42 20.39 -15.35
N LEU A 29 19.65 20.69 -16.39
CA LEU A 29 20.10 21.50 -17.52
C LEU A 29 20.39 22.95 -17.09
N LYS A 30 19.61 23.51 -16.15
CA LYS A 30 19.85 24.85 -15.58
C LYS A 30 21.19 24.94 -14.84
N GLU A 31 21.61 23.87 -14.17
CA GLU A 31 22.88 23.79 -13.45
C GLU A 31 24.09 23.58 -14.37
N THR A 32 23.88 22.94 -15.52
CA THR A 32 24.95 22.61 -16.47
C THR A 32 25.26 23.76 -17.45
N VAL A 33 24.35 24.73 -17.55
CA VAL A 33 24.42 25.80 -18.56
C VAL A 33 25.13 27.03 -18.01
N ASP A 34 26.25 27.39 -18.63
CA ASP A 34 27.12 28.51 -18.20
C ASP A 34 26.68 29.88 -18.75
N SER A 35 25.83 29.92 -19.78
CA SER A 35 25.40 31.16 -20.42
C SER A 35 24.20 31.82 -19.71
N PRO A 36 24.27 33.12 -19.36
CA PRO A 36 23.15 33.84 -18.75
C PRO A 36 21.88 33.87 -19.62
N THR A 37 22.04 33.77 -20.93
CA THR A 37 20.93 33.81 -21.90
C THR A 37 20.23 32.46 -21.99
N GLU A 38 20.98 31.37 -21.89
CA GLU A 38 20.45 30.01 -21.93
C GLU A 38 19.77 29.66 -20.61
N LYS A 39 20.33 30.09 -19.46
CA LYS A 39 19.69 29.94 -18.15
C LYS A 39 18.30 30.56 -18.09
N ARG A 40 18.12 31.75 -18.69
CA ARG A 40 16.78 32.39 -18.80
C ARG A 40 15.80 31.58 -19.66
N LYS A 41 16.27 30.96 -20.76
CA LYS A 41 15.41 30.12 -21.60
C LYS A 41 14.94 28.88 -20.86
N VAL A 42 15.81 28.27 -20.05
CA VAL A 42 15.44 27.12 -19.20
C VAL A 42 14.41 27.54 -18.16
N GLU A 43 14.61 28.67 -17.46
CA GLU A 43 13.64 29.20 -16.48
C GLU A 43 12.27 29.53 -17.10
N GLN A 44 12.25 30.11 -18.29
CA GLN A 44 11.02 30.37 -19.02
C GLN A 44 10.28 29.08 -19.40
N THR A 45 11.03 28.04 -19.76
CA THR A 45 10.48 26.74 -20.14
C THR A 45 9.86 26.03 -18.93
N ILE A 46 10.54 26.05 -17.77
CA ILE A 46 10.01 25.55 -16.50
C ILE A 46 8.71 26.30 -16.15
N ALA A 47 8.72 27.63 -16.20
CA ALA A 47 7.54 28.43 -15.89
C ALA A 47 6.36 28.20 -16.85
N LEU A 48 6.63 27.89 -18.12
CA LEU A 48 5.61 27.51 -19.11
C LEU A 48 5.00 26.14 -18.80
N VAL A 49 5.82 25.16 -18.45
CA VAL A 49 5.37 23.79 -18.07
C VAL A 49 4.55 23.82 -16.78
N GLU A 50 4.92 24.65 -15.80
CA GLU A 50 4.16 24.83 -14.55
C GLU A 50 2.80 25.51 -14.77
N ARG A 51 2.69 26.40 -15.77
CA ARG A 51 1.48 27.16 -16.06
C ARG A 51 0.52 26.49 -17.03
N MET A 52 0.90 25.38 -17.67
CA MET A 52 0.01 24.68 -18.59
C MET A 52 -1.25 24.16 -17.87
N PRO A 53 -2.47 24.50 -18.36
CA PRO A 53 -3.70 23.90 -17.88
C PRO A 53 -3.66 22.40 -18.19
N GLY A 54 -3.59 21.58 -17.15
CA GLY A 54 -3.33 20.14 -17.27
C GLY A 54 -2.08 19.69 -16.53
N SER A 55 -1.11 20.58 -16.26
CA SER A 55 0.08 20.25 -15.46
C SER A 55 -0.30 19.72 -14.07
N LYS A 56 -1.25 20.37 -13.38
CA LYS A 56 -1.87 19.88 -12.12
C LYS A 56 -2.76 18.63 -12.27
N ALA A 57 -3.27 18.35 -13.48
CA ALA A 57 -4.06 17.15 -13.77
C ALA A 57 -3.15 15.94 -14.08
N PHE A 58 -1.93 16.18 -14.56
CA PHE A 58 -0.87 15.20 -14.77
C PHE A 58 0.01 15.01 -13.52
N THR A 59 0.08 16.00 -12.60
CA THR A 59 0.59 15.78 -11.21
C THR A 59 -0.34 14.94 -10.35
N LYS A 60 -1.41 14.38 -10.93
CA LYS A 60 -2.27 13.41 -10.26
C LYS A 60 -1.54 12.07 -10.20
N ARG A 61 -0.46 12.07 -9.41
CA ARG A 61 0.25 10.91 -8.91
C ARG A 61 -0.80 9.91 -8.47
N ILE A 62 -0.83 8.79 -9.17
CA ILE A 62 -1.87 7.77 -9.14
C ILE A 62 -2.09 7.36 -7.68
N SER A 63 -3.17 7.85 -7.07
CA SER A 63 -3.65 7.44 -5.75
C SER A 63 -4.66 6.29 -5.89
N LYS A 64 -4.35 5.30 -6.73
CA LYS A 64 -5.21 4.14 -6.94
C LYS A 64 -4.58 2.94 -6.26
N TYR A 65 -5.33 2.35 -5.33
CA TYR A 65 -5.04 1.00 -4.83
C TYR A 65 -5.14 0.06 -6.03
N THR A 66 -4.00 -0.48 -6.44
CA THR A 66 -3.90 -1.33 -7.64
C THR A 66 -4.05 -2.81 -7.29
N THR A 67 -4.29 -3.64 -8.29
CA THR A 67 -4.25 -5.11 -8.16
C THR A 67 -2.89 -5.62 -7.64
N ARG A 68 -1.79 -4.88 -7.88
CA ARG A 68 -0.47 -5.18 -7.32
C ARG A 68 -0.42 -4.96 -5.80
N ASP A 69 -1.01 -3.88 -5.32
CA ASP A 69 -1.07 -3.56 -3.88
C ASP A 69 -1.83 -4.66 -3.11
N VAL A 70 -2.91 -5.18 -3.70
CA VAL A 70 -3.62 -6.37 -3.22
C VAL A 70 -2.69 -7.58 -3.13
N ALA A 71 -1.92 -7.85 -4.20
CA ALA A 71 -1.01 -8.99 -4.25
C ALA A 71 0.13 -8.86 -3.23
N GLN A 72 0.72 -7.67 -3.07
CA GLN A 72 1.77 -7.42 -2.08
C GLN A 72 1.23 -7.53 -0.65
N SER A 73 0.04 -6.98 -0.40
CA SER A 73 -0.67 -7.15 0.88
C SER A 73 -0.92 -8.63 1.19
N PHE A 74 -1.33 -9.41 0.19
CA PHE A 74 -1.57 -10.83 0.31
C PHE A 74 -0.28 -11.60 0.63
N VAL A 75 0.80 -11.37 -0.13
CA VAL A 75 2.10 -12.02 0.11
C VAL A 75 2.62 -11.70 1.51
N GLY A 76 2.58 -10.43 1.91
CA GLY A 76 2.96 -10.00 3.26
C GLY A 76 2.11 -10.70 4.33
N SER A 77 0.79 -10.80 4.11
CA SER A 77 -0.11 -11.52 5.02
C SER A 77 0.30 -12.97 5.22
N VAL A 78 0.54 -13.69 4.13
CA VAL A 78 0.90 -15.12 4.17
C VAL A 78 2.22 -15.32 4.91
N VAL A 79 3.26 -14.56 4.56
CA VAL A 79 4.60 -14.71 5.15
C VAL A 79 4.58 -14.52 6.67
N PHE A 80 3.82 -13.53 7.16
CA PHE A 80 3.73 -13.26 8.59
C PHE A 80 2.73 -14.16 9.33
N ALA A 81 1.68 -14.64 8.66
CA ALA A 81 0.69 -15.53 9.27
C ALA A 81 1.16 -16.99 9.36
N LEU A 82 2.03 -17.44 8.44
CA LEU A 82 2.47 -18.83 8.35
C LEU A 82 3.09 -19.38 9.65
N PRO A 83 4.02 -18.68 10.33
CA PRO A 83 4.59 -19.17 11.58
C PRO A 83 3.52 -19.38 12.66
N LEU A 84 2.60 -18.44 12.80
CA LEU A 84 1.51 -18.53 13.77
C LEU A 84 0.53 -19.65 13.43
N LEU A 85 0.29 -19.93 12.14
CA LEU A 85 -0.61 -21.00 11.72
C LEU A 85 -0.16 -22.38 12.25
N VAL A 86 1.14 -22.58 12.42
CA VAL A 86 1.72 -23.84 12.89
C VAL A 86 1.74 -23.91 14.43
N GLU A 87 1.55 -22.79 15.11
CA GLU A 87 1.71 -22.70 16.56
C GLU A 87 0.39 -22.84 17.31
N ASP A 88 0.35 -23.74 18.28
CA ASP A 88 -0.88 -24.04 19.02
C ASP A 88 -1.25 -22.95 20.04
N GLY A 89 -0.28 -22.11 20.42
CA GLY A 89 -0.52 -20.94 21.29
C GLY A 89 -1.56 -19.97 20.74
N VAL A 90 -1.79 -19.95 19.43
CA VAL A 90 -2.88 -19.17 18.80
C VAL A 90 -4.26 -19.59 19.32
N PHE A 91 -4.47 -20.89 19.52
CA PHE A 91 -5.75 -21.41 20.01
C PHE A 91 -5.93 -21.09 21.49
N GLU A 92 -4.88 -21.17 22.28
CA GLU A 92 -4.91 -20.78 23.71
C GLU A 92 -5.26 -19.29 23.88
N ILE A 93 -4.66 -18.42 23.08
CA ILE A 93 -4.96 -16.99 23.07
C ILE A 93 -6.42 -16.75 22.66
N ALA A 94 -6.89 -17.42 21.60
CA ALA A 94 -8.26 -17.28 21.12
C ALA A 94 -9.29 -17.76 22.15
N ALA A 95 -9.04 -18.90 22.80
CA ALA A 95 -9.88 -19.40 23.89
C ALA A 95 -9.89 -18.41 25.06
N TRP A 96 -8.75 -17.83 25.40
CA TRP A 96 -8.68 -16.81 26.46
C TRP A 96 -9.51 -15.56 26.13
N PHE A 97 -9.49 -15.07 24.88
CA PHE A 97 -10.31 -13.93 24.46
C PHE A 97 -11.81 -14.14 24.67
N VAL A 98 -12.29 -15.36 24.46
CA VAL A 98 -13.72 -15.69 24.59
C VAL A 98 -14.10 -16.03 26.03
N ASN A 99 -13.22 -16.70 26.76
CA ASN A 99 -13.48 -17.12 28.15
C ASN A 99 -13.44 -15.94 29.12
N PHE A 100 -12.55 -14.98 28.90
CA PHE A 100 -12.51 -13.78 29.73
C PHE A 100 -13.61 -12.79 29.32
N THR A 101 -14.70 -12.79 30.08
CA THR A 101 -15.83 -11.88 29.86
C THR A 101 -16.02 -10.94 31.05
N LEU A 102 -16.26 -9.66 30.75
CA LEU A 102 -16.68 -8.67 31.74
C LEU A 102 -18.04 -8.14 31.30
N PHE A 103 -19.04 -8.18 32.19
CA PHE A 103 -20.44 -7.89 31.85
C PHE A 103 -20.96 -8.69 30.64
N SER A 104 -20.55 -9.96 30.53
CA SER A 104 -20.88 -10.85 29.40
C SER A 104 -20.32 -10.42 28.04
N VAL A 105 -19.34 -9.49 28.04
CA VAL A 105 -18.67 -9.01 26.83
C VAL A 105 -17.22 -9.52 26.81
N PRO A 106 -16.73 -10.15 25.73
CA PRO A 106 -15.35 -10.60 25.59
C PRO A 106 -14.41 -9.42 25.31
N ILE A 107 -14.05 -8.66 26.35
CA ILE A 107 -13.32 -7.38 26.21
C ILE A 107 -12.01 -7.54 25.45
N PHE A 108 -11.26 -8.61 25.71
CA PHE A 108 -9.96 -8.80 25.08
C PHE A 108 -10.04 -9.11 23.58
N LEU A 109 -11.13 -9.73 23.12
CA LEU A 109 -11.39 -9.86 21.69
C LEU A 109 -11.56 -8.49 21.02
N PHE A 110 -12.34 -7.60 21.65
CA PHE A 110 -12.52 -6.24 21.14
C PHE A 110 -11.23 -5.43 21.18
N LEU A 111 -10.45 -5.55 22.25
CA LEU A 111 -9.15 -4.90 22.35
C LEU A 111 -8.18 -5.42 21.28
N ASN A 112 -8.18 -6.72 20.99
CA ASN A 112 -7.38 -7.29 19.90
C ASN A 112 -7.80 -6.71 18.55
N ILE A 113 -9.10 -6.70 18.23
CA ILE A 113 -9.59 -6.11 16.97
C ILE A 113 -9.20 -4.63 16.89
N LEU A 114 -9.39 -3.87 17.97
CA LEU A 114 -9.01 -2.46 18.02
C LEU A 114 -7.50 -2.27 17.81
N PHE A 115 -6.69 -3.13 18.42
CA PHE A 115 -5.24 -3.14 18.25
C PHE A 115 -4.86 -3.37 16.79
N ILE A 116 -5.47 -4.35 16.10
CA ILE A 116 -5.22 -4.62 14.67
C ILE A 116 -5.55 -3.40 13.82
N LEU A 117 -6.72 -2.80 14.06
CA LEU A 117 -7.18 -1.63 13.34
C LEU A 117 -6.23 -0.43 13.56
N MET A 118 -5.86 -0.14 14.81
CA MET A 118 -4.97 0.96 15.16
C MET A 118 -3.55 0.73 14.64
N MET A 119 -3.04 -0.49 14.71
CA MET A 119 -1.72 -0.86 14.19
C MET A 119 -1.66 -0.67 12.68
N ALA A 120 -2.63 -1.22 11.93
CA ALA A 120 -2.69 -1.04 10.48
C ALA A 120 -2.83 0.45 10.10
N ALA A 121 -3.60 1.23 10.87
CA ALA A 121 -3.77 2.65 10.63
C ALA A 121 -2.47 3.41 10.94
N GLY A 122 -1.81 3.10 12.06
CA GLY A 122 -0.53 3.69 12.44
C GLY A 122 0.55 3.43 11.39
N LEU A 123 0.61 2.20 10.87
CA LEU A 123 1.61 1.84 9.87
C LEU A 123 1.36 2.51 8.52
N LEU A 124 0.10 2.62 8.09
CA LEU A 124 -0.23 3.21 6.79
C LEU A 124 -0.33 4.74 6.78
N TYR A 125 -0.65 5.37 7.92
CA TYR A 125 -0.90 6.81 7.99
C TYR A 125 0.04 7.60 8.89
N TYR A 126 0.60 6.98 9.93
CA TYR A 126 1.51 7.67 10.84
C TYR A 126 2.98 7.42 10.47
N ALA A 127 3.32 6.22 10.00
CA ALA A 127 4.69 5.89 9.59
C ALA A 127 5.04 6.41 8.18
N ASP A 128 4.05 6.59 7.29
CA ASP A 128 4.25 7.15 5.96
C ASP A 128 3.92 8.65 6.01
N PHE A 129 4.95 9.52 6.12
CA PHE A 129 4.85 11.00 6.03
C PHE A 129 4.43 11.48 4.63
N ARG A 130 3.63 10.71 3.89
CA ARG A 130 3.09 11.13 2.60
C ARG A 130 1.76 11.81 2.85
N ASP A 131 1.68 13.04 2.41
CA ASP A 131 0.49 13.90 2.42
C ASP A 131 -0.68 13.17 1.73
N VAL A 132 -1.44 12.39 2.50
CA VAL A 132 -2.57 11.61 1.99
C VAL A 132 -3.73 12.57 1.81
N GLN A 133 -3.81 13.20 0.64
CA GLN A 133 -5.04 13.88 0.24
C GLN A 133 -6.15 12.83 0.10
N ILE A 134 -7.03 12.81 1.11
CA ILE A 134 -8.22 11.97 1.22
C ILE A 134 -9.09 12.19 -0.03
N THR A 135 -8.91 11.35 -1.05
CA THR A 135 -9.69 11.44 -2.28
C THR A 135 -10.68 10.29 -2.33
N LYS A 136 -11.97 10.63 -2.15
CA LYS A 136 -13.15 9.74 -2.18
C LYS A 136 -13.13 8.59 -1.15
N PRO A 137 -13.24 8.93 0.14
CA PRO A 137 -13.39 7.96 1.22
C PRO A 137 -14.67 7.12 1.05
N ILE A 138 -14.61 5.85 1.44
CA ILE A 138 -15.81 5.03 1.62
C ILE A 138 -16.46 5.50 2.93
N PHE A 139 -17.79 5.75 2.90
CA PHE A 139 -18.54 6.37 4.01
C PHE A 139 -18.05 7.76 4.48
N GLY A 140 -17.19 8.46 3.73
CA GLY A 140 -16.76 9.83 4.09
C GLY A 140 -15.52 9.92 4.99
N PHE A 141 -15.13 8.83 5.67
CA PHE A 141 -14.01 8.83 6.64
C PHE A 141 -13.00 7.68 6.49
N ILE A 142 -13.33 6.54 5.89
CA ILE A 142 -12.40 5.40 5.78
C ILE A 142 -11.71 5.40 4.40
N PRO A 143 -10.37 5.46 4.33
CA PRO A 143 -9.68 5.40 3.05
C PRO A 143 -9.70 3.99 2.47
N ARG A 144 -9.79 3.90 1.13
CA ARG A 144 -9.92 2.62 0.41
C ARG A 144 -8.73 1.68 0.62
N ARG A 145 -7.51 2.23 0.66
CA ARG A 145 -6.26 1.48 0.86
C ARG A 145 -6.25 0.73 2.18
N TYR A 146 -6.64 1.40 3.27
CA TYR A 146 -6.75 0.79 4.59
C TYR A 146 -7.74 -0.38 4.62
N LEU A 147 -8.93 -0.18 4.05
CA LEU A 147 -9.92 -1.25 3.92
C LEU A 147 -9.40 -2.41 3.06
N GLY A 148 -8.71 -2.12 1.96
CA GLY A 148 -8.11 -3.15 1.10
C GLY A 148 -7.12 -4.03 1.87
N VAL A 149 -6.18 -3.41 2.59
CA VAL A 149 -5.18 -4.11 3.43
C VAL A 149 -5.86 -4.96 4.51
N LEU A 150 -6.85 -4.41 5.22
CA LEU A 150 -7.58 -5.13 6.26
C LEU A 150 -8.39 -6.30 5.71
N LEU A 151 -9.09 -6.11 4.58
CA LEU A 151 -9.89 -7.16 3.95
C LEU A 151 -9.01 -8.27 3.40
N VAL A 152 -7.93 -7.93 2.69
CA VAL A 152 -7.00 -8.92 2.13
C VAL A 152 -6.38 -9.75 3.25
N SER A 153 -5.88 -9.10 4.30
CA SER A 153 -5.29 -9.81 5.44
C SER A 153 -6.29 -10.66 6.21
N PHE A 154 -7.52 -10.17 6.42
CA PHE A 154 -8.58 -10.93 7.09
C PHE A 154 -8.99 -12.17 6.29
N CYS A 155 -9.23 -12.00 4.98
CA CYS A 155 -9.55 -13.10 4.08
C CYS A 155 -8.39 -14.10 4.01
N THR A 156 -7.14 -13.64 4.00
CA THR A 156 -5.96 -14.50 4.00
C THR A 156 -5.87 -15.33 5.28
N ALA A 157 -5.99 -14.71 6.45
CA ALA A 157 -5.99 -15.39 7.73
C ALA A 157 -7.09 -16.46 7.81
N THR A 158 -8.30 -16.09 7.40
CA THR A 158 -9.46 -16.98 7.36
C THR A 158 -9.23 -18.15 6.41
N ALA A 159 -8.77 -17.89 5.18
CA ALA A 159 -8.51 -18.92 4.19
C ALA A 159 -7.40 -19.88 4.62
N MET A 160 -6.33 -19.38 5.26
CA MET A 160 -5.25 -20.22 5.78
C MET A 160 -5.73 -21.13 6.92
N LEU A 161 -6.48 -20.60 7.89
CA LEU A 161 -7.05 -21.41 8.98
C LEU A 161 -8.02 -22.48 8.46
N LEU A 162 -8.85 -22.12 7.47
CA LEU A 162 -9.78 -23.05 6.81
C LEU A 162 -9.04 -24.13 6.02
N MET A 163 -8.10 -23.73 5.15
CA MET A 163 -7.39 -24.64 4.24
C MET A 163 -6.56 -25.68 5.00
N TRP A 164 -5.95 -25.30 6.12
CA TRP A 164 -5.17 -26.23 6.96
C TRP A 164 -6.00 -26.95 8.04
N GLY A 165 -7.32 -26.77 8.06
CA GLY A 165 -8.21 -27.40 9.04
C GLY A 165 -8.03 -26.91 10.49
N ARG A 166 -7.19 -25.89 10.71
CA ARG A 166 -6.92 -25.29 12.02
C ARG A 166 -8.12 -24.55 12.60
N LEU A 167 -9.07 -24.11 11.76
CA LEU A 167 -10.27 -23.40 12.24
C LEU A 167 -11.20 -24.30 13.06
N ALA A 168 -11.36 -25.55 12.66
CA ALA A 168 -12.28 -26.51 13.30
C ALA A 168 -11.57 -27.48 14.28
N ALA A 169 -10.27 -27.31 14.50
CA ALA A 169 -9.50 -28.15 15.40
C ALA A 169 -10.03 -28.05 16.84
N ASP A 170 -10.24 -29.19 17.49
CA ASP A 170 -10.73 -29.32 18.88
C ASP A 170 -12.19 -28.90 19.13
N ASP A 171 -13.04 -28.96 18.09
CA ASP A 171 -14.48 -28.64 18.15
C ASP A 171 -14.82 -27.29 18.83
N PRO A 172 -14.25 -26.17 18.34
CA PRO A 172 -14.36 -24.88 19.00
C PRO A 172 -15.72 -24.22 18.76
N SER A 173 -16.15 -23.41 19.73
CA SER A 173 -17.33 -22.56 19.58
C SER A 173 -17.16 -21.56 18.43
N GLN A 174 -18.27 -21.07 17.85
CA GLN A 174 -18.20 -20.07 16.76
C GLN A 174 -17.46 -18.79 17.17
N ALA A 175 -17.60 -18.37 18.43
CA ALA A 175 -16.89 -17.21 18.96
C ALA A 175 -15.37 -17.46 19.02
N GLU A 176 -14.97 -18.67 19.38
CA GLU A 176 -13.56 -19.05 19.42
C GLU A 176 -12.99 -19.18 18.01
N GLN A 177 -13.72 -19.76 17.06
CA GLN A 177 -13.31 -19.78 15.65
C GLN A 177 -13.04 -18.38 15.12
N PHE A 178 -13.93 -17.43 15.41
CA PHE A 178 -13.72 -16.03 15.07
C PHE A 178 -12.51 -15.43 15.79
N ALA A 179 -12.34 -15.70 17.08
CA ALA A 179 -11.17 -15.24 17.85
C ALA A 179 -9.85 -15.77 17.26
N ARG A 180 -9.79 -17.06 16.86
CA ARG A 180 -8.63 -17.67 16.18
C ARG A 180 -8.27 -16.92 14.90
N ILE A 181 -9.28 -16.56 14.09
CA ILE A 181 -9.09 -15.72 12.91
C ILE A 181 -8.49 -14.37 13.31
N THR A 182 -9.01 -13.70 14.34
CA THR A 182 -8.48 -12.38 14.75
C THR A 182 -7.03 -12.43 15.25
N VAL A 183 -6.60 -13.53 15.88
CA VAL A 183 -5.20 -13.68 16.33
C VAL A 183 -4.26 -13.77 15.11
N ILE A 184 -4.57 -14.65 14.15
CA ILE A 184 -3.80 -14.77 12.90
C ILE A 184 -3.89 -13.48 12.07
N TRP A 185 -5.07 -12.84 12.07
CA TRP A 185 -5.30 -11.58 11.36
C TRP A 185 -4.40 -10.47 11.84
N ALA A 186 -4.00 -10.43 13.12
CA ALA A 186 -3.05 -9.43 13.62
C ALA A 186 -1.71 -9.51 12.89
N ALA A 187 -1.12 -10.71 12.80
CA ALA A 187 0.12 -10.92 12.07
C ALA A 187 -0.06 -10.71 10.55
N ALA A 188 -1.17 -11.20 9.99
CA ALA A 188 -1.49 -11.01 8.58
C ALA A 188 -1.64 -9.51 8.22
N ALA A 189 -2.32 -8.73 9.05
CA ALA A 189 -2.55 -7.31 8.84
C ALA A 189 -1.25 -6.50 8.95
N LEU A 190 -0.36 -6.87 9.88
CA LEU A 190 0.97 -6.29 9.97
C LEU A 190 1.76 -6.55 8.67
N GLY A 191 1.81 -7.82 8.24
CA GLY A 191 2.49 -8.21 7.01
C GLY A 191 1.90 -7.55 5.78
N ALA A 192 0.57 -7.45 5.70
CA ALA A 192 -0.12 -6.78 4.61
C ALA A 192 0.21 -5.29 4.55
N ALA A 193 0.13 -4.60 5.68
CA ALA A 193 0.45 -3.18 5.77
C ALA A 193 1.91 -2.92 5.41
N LEU A 194 2.85 -3.77 5.86
CA LEU A 194 4.26 -3.66 5.48
C LEU A 194 4.49 -3.93 3.99
N GLY A 195 3.88 -5.00 3.44
CA GLY A 195 4.01 -5.36 2.02
C GLY A 195 3.50 -4.26 1.09
N ASP A 196 2.40 -3.62 1.48
CA ASP A 196 1.77 -2.51 0.78
C ASP A 196 2.60 -1.20 0.82
N ILE A 197 3.54 -1.06 1.77
CA ILE A 197 4.40 0.12 1.88
C ILE A 197 5.59 0.07 0.89
N ILE A 198 5.95 -1.12 0.39
CA ILE A 198 7.11 -1.30 -0.49
C ILE A 198 6.84 -0.68 -1.87
N PRO A 199 7.63 0.32 -2.31
CA PRO A 199 7.44 0.96 -3.62
C PRO A 199 7.67 -0.05 -4.75
N GLY A 200 6.64 -0.26 -5.59
CA GLY A 200 6.77 -1.02 -6.84
C GLY A 200 6.68 -0.08 -8.04
N GLU A 201 7.67 -0.08 -8.93
CA GLU A 201 7.64 0.70 -10.16
C GLU A 201 6.53 0.20 -11.12
N SER A 202 5.63 1.12 -11.48
CA SER A 202 4.72 1.21 -12.64
C SER A 202 3.97 -0.05 -13.15
N GLY A 203 2.66 0.11 -13.40
CA GLY A 203 1.90 -0.69 -14.37
C GLY A 203 0.99 -1.80 -13.81
N GLY A 204 0.06 -1.47 -12.91
CA GLY A 204 -1.00 -2.40 -12.50
C GLY A 204 -2.37 -1.92 -12.96
N THR A 205 -3.17 -2.80 -13.59
CA THR A 205 -4.56 -2.53 -14.01
C THR A 205 -5.41 -2.14 -12.79
N ASP A 206 -6.23 -1.10 -12.97
CA ASP A 206 -7.15 -0.62 -11.94
C ASP A 206 -8.26 -1.66 -11.72
N ILE A 207 -8.60 -1.93 -10.46
CA ILE A 207 -9.68 -2.85 -10.07
C ILE A 207 -11.04 -2.35 -10.60
N ASN A 208 -11.19 -1.03 -10.84
CA ASN A 208 -12.38 -0.45 -11.46
C ASN A 208 -12.49 -0.68 -12.98
N ASP A 209 -11.45 -1.17 -13.66
CA ASP A 209 -11.56 -1.53 -15.08
C ASP A 209 -12.15 -2.95 -15.26
N ILE A 210 -12.36 -3.68 -14.15
CA ILE A 210 -12.80 -5.08 -14.11
C ILE A 210 -14.22 -5.23 -13.49
N LEU A 211 -14.74 -4.20 -12.81
CA LEU A 211 -16.08 -4.16 -12.19
C LEU A 211 -16.94 -3.04 -12.79
#